data_AF-A0A2G6HFV5-F1
#
_entry.id   AF-A0A2G6HFV5-F1
#
_cell.length_a   1.000
_cell.length_b   1.000
_cell.length_c   1.000
_cell.angle_alpha   90.00
_cell.angle_beta   90.00
_cell.angle_gamma   90.00
#
_symmetry.space_group_name_H-M   'P 1'
#
loop_
_entity.id
_entity.type
_entity.pdbx_description
1 polymer ?
#
loop_
_entity_poly.entity_id
_entity_poly.type
_entity_poly.pdbx_seq_one_letter_code
_entity_poly.pdbx_strand_id
1 'polypeptide(L)'
;DTPPADSTGRERTDGGDWWDQTVYSSNGVTIIDPKNQKLYKAAYATNGDCLCSMALNDVDVEPGESYFFYTSFAPLPDDVETVSVTVPGAGVFEQIPVTRR
;
A
#
# COMPACT_ATOMS: atom_id res chain seq x y z
N ASP A 1 -23.64 23.36 -6.48
CA ASP A 1 -22.29 23.15 -7.02
C ASP A 1 -21.78 21.80 -6.57
N THR A 2 -21.69 20.85 -7.50
CA THR A 2 -21.18 19.51 -7.22
C THR A 2 -19.65 19.58 -7.18
N PRO A 3 -18.98 19.17 -6.08
CA PRO A 3 -17.54 19.17 -6.02
C PRO A 3 -16.95 18.15 -7.02
N PRO A 4 -15.76 18.42 -7.58
CA PRO A 4 -15.15 17.51 -8.54
C PRO A 4 -14.77 16.20 -7.84
N ALA A 5 -15.37 15.10 -8.31
CA ALA A 5 -14.93 13.75 -7.98
C ALA A 5 -13.44 13.60 -8.30
N ASP A 6 -12.69 12.92 -7.43
CA ASP A 6 -11.33 12.56 -7.79
C ASP A 6 -11.34 11.48 -8.89
N SER A 7 -10.19 11.25 -9.53
CA SER A 7 -10.06 10.29 -10.63
C SER A 7 -10.33 8.83 -10.25
N THR A 8 -10.69 8.56 -8.99
CA THR A 8 -11.09 7.24 -8.47
C THR A 8 -12.60 7.11 -8.29
N GLY A 9 -13.38 8.16 -8.59
CA GLY A 9 -14.83 8.15 -8.47
C GLY A 9 -15.34 8.30 -7.04
N ARG A 10 -14.49 8.71 -6.10
CA ARG A 10 -14.90 9.03 -4.74
C ARG A 10 -15.54 10.42 -4.73
N GLU A 11 -16.76 10.51 -4.22
CA GLU A 11 -17.37 11.81 -3.90
C GLU A 11 -16.49 12.47 -2.84
N ARG A 12 -15.92 13.63 -3.16
CA ARG A 12 -15.34 14.50 -2.13
C ARG A 12 -16.50 15.04 -1.32
N THR A 13 -16.73 14.45 -0.15
CA THR A 13 -17.57 15.07 0.86
C THR A 13 -16.77 16.25 1.41
N ASP A 14 -17.16 17.47 1.02
CA ASP A 14 -16.68 18.73 1.57
C ASP A 14 -17.17 18.92 3.03
N GLY A 15 -16.80 17.95 3.87
CA GLY A 15 -17.29 17.74 5.22
C GLY A 15 -16.90 16.39 5.84
N GLY A 16 -16.01 15.61 5.20
CA GLY A 16 -15.37 14.48 5.86
C GLY A 16 -14.38 15.03 6.89
N ASP A 17 -14.65 14.76 8.17
CA ASP A 17 -13.72 15.10 9.24
C ASP A 17 -12.30 14.65 8.88
N TRP A 18 -11.31 15.45 9.26
CA TRP A 18 -9.87 15.24 8.99
C TRP A 18 -9.26 13.98 9.66
N TRP A 19 -10.10 13.00 10.06
CA TRP A 19 -9.74 11.67 10.54
C TRP A 19 -10.33 10.59 9.61
N ASP A 20 -10.20 10.73 8.29
CA ASP A 20 -10.42 9.56 7.45
C ASP A 20 -9.40 8.47 7.87
N GLN A 21 -9.87 7.40 8.53
CA GLN A 21 -9.03 6.26 8.94
C GLN A 21 -8.36 5.57 7.74
N THR A 22 -8.68 6.00 6.51
CA THR A 22 -7.97 5.60 5.29
C THR A 22 -6.64 6.34 5.05
N VAL A 23 -6.31 7.42 5.79
CA VAL A 23 -5.06 8.17 5.56
C VAL A 23 -3.81 7.44 6.12
N TYR A 24 -3.96 6.61 7.15
CA TYR A 24 -2.85 5.86 7.76
C TYR A 24 -2.96 4.38 7.46
N SER A 25 -2.52 4.00 6.27
CA SER A 25 -2.49 2.61 5.83
C SER A 25 -1.13 2.26 5.23
N SER A 26 -0.91 0.97 4.98
CA SER A 26 0.27 0.47 4.28
C SER A 26 0.14 0.53 2.75
N ASN A 27 -0.79 1.34 2.22
CA ASN A 27 -1.05 1.47 0.79
C ASN A 27 0.09 2.14 -0.01
N GLY A 28 0.97 2.88 0.69
CA GLY A 28 2.16 3.49 0.10
C GLY A 28 3.31 2.51 -0.13
N VAL A 29 3.22 1.28 0.40
CA VAL A 29 4.18 0.22 0.08
C VAL A 29 4.04 -0.16 -1.38
N THR A 30 5.16 -0.26 -2.10
CA THR A 30 5.17 -0.65 -3.52
C THR A 30 6.18 -1.75 -3.78
N ILE A 31 5.91 -2.56 -4.80
CA ILE A 31 6.83 -3.56 -5.33
C ILE A 31 7.31 -3.09 -6.71
N ILE A 32 8.61 -3.08 -6.93
CA ILE A 32 9.25 -2.85 -8.21
C ILE A 32 9.79 -4.19 -8.70
N ASP A 33 9.29 -4.62 -9.85
CA ASP A 33 9.86 -5.72 -10.62
C ASP A 33 10.89 -5.12 -11.59
N PRO A 34 12.20 -5.23 -11.30
CA PRO A 34 13.23 -4.64 -12.14
C PRO A 34 13.37 -5.36 -13.48
N LYS A 35 13.02 -6.65 -13.55
CA LYS A 35 13.14 -7.48 -14.77
C LYS A 35 12.16 -7.00 -15.83
N ASN A 36 10.91 -6.76 -15.44
CA ASN A 36 9.86 -6.29 -16.35
C ASN A 36 9.62 -4.77 -16.29
N GLN A 37 10.45 -4.03 -15.54
CA GLN A 37 10.35 -2.58 -15.35
C GLN A 37 8.95 -2.13 -14.90
N LYS A 38 8.36 -2.87 -13.94
CA LYS A 38 6.97 -2.69 -13.55
C LYS A 38 6.85 -2.33 -12.07
N LEU A 39 6.03 -1.31 -11.80
CA LEU A 39 5.65 -0.90 -10.46
C LEU A 39 4.27 -1.47 -10.12
N TYR A 40 4.18 -2.13 -8.98
CA TYR A 40 2.98 -2.69 -8.40
C TYR A 40 2.57 -1.86 -7.19
N LYS A 41 1.33 -1.38 -7.21
CA LYS A 41 0.69 -0.65 -6.12
C LYS A 41 -0.22 -1.58 -5.31
N ALA A 42 -0.56 -1.15 -4.10
CA ALA A 42 -1.53 -1.85 -3.27
C ALA A 42 -2.81 -2.19 -4.04
N ALA A 43 -3.33 -3.39 -3.82
CA ALA A 43 -4.61 -3.83 -4.34
C ALA A 43 -5.77 -3.22 -3.54
N TYR A 44 -6.89 -3.02 -4.21
CA TYR A 44 -8.10 -2.48 -3.61
C TYR A 44 -9.28 -3.42 -3.90
N ALA A 45 -10.20 -3.52 -2.95
CA ALA A 45 -11.47 -4.19 -3.13
C ALA A 45 -12.37 -3.38 -4.09
N THR A 46 -13.43 -4.00 -4.60
CA THR A 46 -14.35 -3.36 -5.55
C THR A 46 -15.09 -2.15 -4.98
N ASN A 47 -15.21 -2.06 -3.66
CA ASN A 47 -15.78 -0.92 -2.95
C ASN A 47 -14.76 0.21 -2.68
N GLY A 48 -13.50 0.05 -3.13
CA GLY A 48 -12.44 1.05 -2.96
C GLY A 48 -11.62 0.92 -1.68
N ASP A 49 -11.84 -0.11 -0.86
CA ASP A 49 -11.04 -0.34 0.35
C ASP A 49 -9.67 -0.91 0.02
N CYS A 50 -8.63 -0.45 0.72
CA CYS A 50 -7.30 -1.04 0.58
C CYS A 50 -7.28 -2.48 1.09
N LEU A 51 -6.70 -3.39 0.32
CA LEU A 51 -6.40 -4.76 0.77
C LEU A 51 -5.07 -4.79 1.52
N CYS A 52 -4.97 -3.96 2.56
CA CYS A 52 -3.76 -3.74 3.34
C CYS A 52 -4.09 -3.43 4.81
N SER A 53 -3.07 -3.37 5.68
CA SER A 53 -3.23 -2.91 7.05
C SER A 53 -3.62 -1.43 7.09
N MET A 54 -4.63 -1.12 7.90
CA MET A 54 -5.27 0.19 8.09
C MET A 54 -5.04 0.70 9.53
N ALA A 55 -5.44 1.94 9.83
CA ALA A 55 -5.37 2.56 11.15
C ALA A 55 -3.96 2.57 11.78
N LEU A 56 -2.94 2.83 10.98
CA LEU A 56 -1.54 2.85 11.41
C LEU A 56 -1.17 4.08 12.26
N ASN A 57 -2.06 5.07 12.41
CA ASN A 57 -1.85 6.24 13.26
C ASN A 57 -1.85 5.91 14.76
N ASP A 58 -2.46 4.78 15.15
CA ASP A 58 -2.54 4.36 16.54
C ASP A 58 -1.47 3.30 16.88
N VAL A 59 -0.47 3.14 16.00
CA VAL A 59 0.63 2.19 16.20
C VAL A 59 1.89 2.94 16.60
N ASP A 60 2.21 2.89 17.89
CA ASP A 60 3.52 3.26 18.42
C ASP A 60 4.40 2.00 18.51
N VAL A 61 5.58 2.04 17.88
CA VAL A 61 6.56 0.94 17.98
C VAL A 61 7.59 1.31 19.03
N GLU A 62 7.51 0.70 20.21
CA GLU A 62 8.46 0.97 21.29
C GLU A 62 9.85 0.34 21.04
N PRO A 63 10.91 0.77 21.76
CA PRO A 63 12.23 0.16 21.64
C PRO A 63 12.21 -1.36 21.91
N GLY A 64 12.57 -2.15 20.89
CA GLY A 64 12.59 -3.61 20.97
C GLY A 64 11.29 -4.28 20.53
N GLU A 65 10.24 -3.51 20.23
CA GLU A 65 9.01 -4.04 19.66
C GLU A 65 9.10 -4.21 18.14
N SER A 66 8.18 -5.00 17.60
CA SER A 66 8.04 -5.23 16.17
C SER A 66 6.57 -5.41 15.83
N TYR A 67 6.13 -4.78 14.76
CA TYR A 67 4.77 -4.87 14.26
C TYR A 67 4.74 -5.53 12.88
N PHE A 68 3.66 -6.28 12.63
CA PHE A 68 3.42 -6.94 11.35
C PHE A 68 2.32 -6.21 10.60
N PHE A 69 2.66 -5.69 9.43
CA PHE A 69 1.71 -5.13 8.47
C PHE A 69 1.69 -5.96 7.20
N TYR A 70 0.60 -5.86 6.45
CA TYR A 70 0.46 -6.52 5.16
C TYR A 70 -0.10 -5.56 4.12
N THR A 71 0.34 -5.73 2.88
CA THR A 71 -0.22 -5.07 1.69
C THR A 71 -0.34 -6.12 0.60
N SER A 72 -1.53 -6.24 0.02
CA SER A 72 -1.75 -7.16 -1.10
C SER A 72 -1.43 -6.48 -2.42
N PHE A 73 -0.93 -7.25 -3.39
CA PHE A 73 -0.58 -6.78 -4.72
C PHE A 73 -1.16 -7.71 -5.78
N ALA A 74 -1.26 -7.23 -7.02
CA ALA A 74 -1.46 -8.13 -8.16
C ALA A 74 -0.32 -9.17 -8.23
N PRO A 75 -0.58 -10.39 -8.71
CA PRO A 75 0.43 -11.43 -8.78
C PRO A 75 1.62 -11.01 -9.66
N LEU A 76 2.82 -11.38 -9.22
CA LEU A 76 4.03 -11.27 -10.02
C LEU A 76 4.06 -12.38 -11.08
N PRO A 77 4.55 -12.10 -12.31
CA PRO A 77 4.84 -13.12 -13.30
C PRO A 77 5.70 -14.24 -12.70
N ASP A 78 5.52 -15.48 -13.17
CA ASP A 78 6.16 -16.66 -12.57
C ASP A 78 7.68 -16.65 -12.65
N ASP A 79 8.22 -15.96 -13.64
CA ASP A 79 9.66 -15.82 -13.91
C ASP A 79 10.32 -14.63 -13.18
N VAL A 80 9.59 -13.95 -12.29
CA VAL A 80 10.14 -12.93 -11.38
C VAL A 80 10.56 -13.60 -10.08
N GLU A 81 11.86 -13.61 -9.83
CA GLU A 81 12.49 -14.24 -8.66
C GLU A 81 12.90 -13.25 -7.59
N THR A 82 13.15 -11.99 -7.96
CA THR A 82 13.56 -10.93 -7.05
C THR A 82 12.83 -9.63 -7.35
N VAL A 83 12.52 -8.87 -6.30
CA VAL A 83 11.90 -7.54 -6.42
C VAL A 83 12.59 -6.52 -5.51
N SER A 84 12.31 -5.24 -5.74
CA SER A 84 12.57 -4.20 -4.75
C SER A 84 11.27 -3.78 -4.07
N VAL A 85 11.28 -3.62 -2.76
CA VAL A 85 10.13 -3.17 -1.98
C VAL A 85 10.41 -1.77 -1.46
N THR A 86 9.54 -0.80 -1.77
CA THR A 86 9.63 0.55 -1.21
C THR A 86 8.65 0.67 -0.06
N VAL A 87 9.14 1.10 1.10
CA VAL A 87 8.34 1.40 2.28
C VAL A 87 8.48 2.91 2.57
N PRO A 88 7.37 3.68 2.57
CA PRO A 88 7.41 5.09 2.92
C PRO A 88 8.11 5.32 4.28
N GLY A 89 9.04 6.27 4.33
CA GLY A 89 9.83 6.57 5.53
C GLY A 89 10.97 5.62 5.85
N ALA A 90 10.89 4.33 5.47
CA ALA A 90 11.93 3.33 5.70
C ALA A 90 12.86 3.09 4.50
N GLY A 91 12.49 3.56 3.30
CA GLY A 91 13.33 3.50 2.10
C GLY A 91 13.04 2.30 1.20
N VAL A 92 14.07 1.84 0.48
CA VAL A 92 13.95 0.76 -0.51
C VAL A 92 14.78 -0.44 -0.06
N PHE A 93 14.16 -1.62 -0.13
CA PHE A 93 14.78 -2.91 0.11
C PHE A 93 14.92 -3.63 -1.23
N GLU A 94 16.15 -3.82 -1.69
CA GLU A 94 16.43 -4.39 -3.01
C GLU A 94 16.71 -5.89 -2.94
N GLN A 95 16.57 -6.58 -4.09
CA GLN A 95 16.92 -8.00 -4.27
C GLN A 95 16.18 -8.94 -3.30
N ILE A 96 14.94 -8.60 -2.95
CA ILE A 96 14.12 -9.43 -2.07
C ILE A 96 13.63 -10.66 -2.84
N PRO A 97 13.93 -11.89 -2.38
CA PRO A 97 13.51 -13.11 -3.06
C PRO A 97 12.01 -13.33 -2.96
N VAL A 98 11.38 -13.67 -4.08
CA VAL A 98 9.97 -14.03 -4.16
C VAL A 98 9.80 -15.49 -3.74
N THR A 99 8.95 -15.74 -2.74
CA THR A 99 8.58 -17.09 -2.31
C THR A 99 7.17 -17.42 -2.82
N ARG A 100 7.00 -18.59 -3.46
CA ARG A 100 5.71 -19.09 -3.93
C ARG A 100 5.28 -20.27 -3.05
N ARG A 101 4.01 -20.32 -2.67
CA ARG A 101 3.39 -21.44 -1.94
C ARG A 101 2.50 -22.25 -2.86
#